data_AF-A0A655AW51-F1
#
_entry.id   AF-A0A655AW51-F1
#
_cell.length_a   1.000
_cell.length_b   1.000
_cell.length_c   1.000
_cell.angle_alpha   90.00
_cell.angle_beta   90.00
_cell.angle_gamma   90.00
#
_symmetry.space_group_name_H-M   'P 1'
#
loop_
_entity.id
_entity.type
_entity.pdbx_description
1 polymer ?
#
loop_
_entity_poly.entity_id
_entity_poly.type
_entity_poly.pdbx_seq_one_letter_code
_entity_poly.pdbx_strand_id
1 'polypeptide(L)' 'MSATLGRHVNDLMLSFYMKTPGGFDIEFGCEGRQVDDRDWIARESTAVSLWGHDFTVGARG' A
#
# COMPACT_ATOMS: atom_id res chain seq x y z
N MET A 1 -11.87 -6.25 6.43
CA MET A 1 -10.98 -5.70 5.40
C MET A 1 -10.52 -4.35 5.90
N SER A 2 -9.23 -4.04 5.80
CA SER A 2 -8.63 -2.88 6.48
C SER A 2 -8.40 -1.70 5.55
N ALA A 3 -8.20 -1.96 4.25
CA ALA A 3 -8.25 -0.96 3.19
C ALA A 3 -8.72 -1.60 1.88
N THR A 4 -9.39 -0.81 1.04
CA THR A 4 -9.83 -1.26 -0.30
C THR A 4 -8.64 -1.45 -1.24
N LEU A 5 -8.88 -2.05 -2.41
CA LEU A 5 -7.88 -2.14 -3.48
C LEU A 5 -7.41 -0.74 -3.91
N GLY A 6 -6.10 -0.55 -4.06
CA GLY A 6 -5.51 0.71 -4.47
C GLY A 6 -4.11 0.56 -5.03
N ARG A 7 -3.47 1.69 -5.36
CA ARG A 7 -2.08 1.72 -5.80
C ARG A 7 -1.25 2.75 -5.02
N HIS A 8 -0.12 2.32 -4.48
CA HIS A 8 0.80 3.21 -3.77
C HIS A 8 1.56 4.19 -4.67
N VAL A 9 2.03 5.27 -4.06
CA VAL A 9 2.85 6.30 -4.73
C VAL A 9 4.33 5.87 -4.83
N ASN A 10 4.87 5.27 -3.77
CA ASN A 10 6.32 5.03 -3.64
C ASN A 10 6.81 3.83 -4.45
N ASP A 11 6.18 2.68 -4.27
CA ASP A 11 6.57 1.39 -4.87
C ASP A 11 5.63 0.97 -6.01
N LEU A 12 4.60 1.77 -6.31
CA LEU A 12 3.57 1.47 -7.30
C LEU A 12 2.83 0.14 -7.09
N MET A 13 2.88 -0.44 -5.88
CA MET A 13 2.21 -1.71 -5.57
C MET A 13 0.70 -1.59 -5.77
N LEU A 14 0.11 -2.53 -6.51
CA LEU A 14 -1.33 -2.74 -6.57
C LEU A 14 -1.71 -3.72 -5.46
N SER A 15 -2.38 -3.26 -4.42
CA SER A 15 -2.63 -4.06 -3.22
C SER A 15 -3.93 -3.71 -2.50
N PHE A 16 -4.29 -4.53 -1.53
CA PHE A 16 -5.34 -4.27 -0.54
C PHE A 16 -4.89 -4.80 0.83
N TYR A 17 -5.60 -4.40 1.89
CA TYR A 17 -5.24 -4.76 3.27
C TYR A 17 -6.34 -5.56 3.97
N MET A 18 -5.95 -6.56 4.76
CA MET A 18 -6.85 -7.37 5.58
C MET A 18 -6.25 -7.71 6.96
N LYS A 19 -7.12 -7.82 7.97
CA LYS A 19 -6.74 -8.28 9.31
C LYS A 19 -6.41 -9.76 9.31
N THR A 20 -5.30 -10.10 9.93
CA THR A 20 -4.97 -11.49 10.32
C THR A 20 -5.78 -11.94 11.53
N PRO A 21 -5.79 -13.25 11.84
CA PRO A 21 -6.31 -13.74 13.11
C PRO A 21 -5.63 -13.11 14.35
N GLY A 22 -4.39 -12.63 14.21
CA GLY A 22 -3.66 -11.92 15.26
C GLY A 22 -3.95 -10.41 15.35
N GLY A 23 -4.84 -9.88 14.52
CA GLY A 23 -5.29 -8.48 14.57
C GLY A 23 -4.38 -7.45 13.86
N PHE A 24 -3.19 -7.84 13.40
CA PHE A 24 -2.36 -6.98 12.53
C PHE A 24 -2.75 -7.13 11.06
N ASP A 25 -2.38 -6.15 10.24
CA ASP A 25 -2.71 -6.14 8.82
C ASP A 25 -1.70 -6.92 7.98
N ILE A 26 -2.20 -7.65 6.98
CA ILE A 26 -1.44 -8.15 5.84
C ILE A 26 -1.80 -7.31 4.63
N GLU A 27 -0.78 -6.84 3.93
CA GLU A 27 -0.88 -6.32 2.56
C GLU A 27 -0.72 -7.48 1.58
N PHE A 28 -1.67 -7.62 0.66
CA PHE A 28 -1.58 -8.59 -0.43
C PHE A 28 -1.60 -7.84 -1.76
N GLY A 29 -0.52 -7.97 -2.56
CA GLY A 29 -0.35 -7.14 -3.74
C GLY A 29 0.59 -7.71 -4.80
N CYS A 30 0.66 -7.00 -5.93
CA CYS A 30 1.49 -7.32 -7.07
C CYS A 30 1.98 -6.05 -7.81
N GLU A 31 2.83 -6.24 -8.83
CA GLU A 31 3.35 -5.19 -9.71
C GLU A 31 4.23 -4.12 -9.03
N GLY A 32 4.88 -4.49 -7.92
CA GLY A 32 5.84 -3.62 -7.25
C GLY A 32 6.98 -3.19 -8.17
N ARG A 33 7.23 -1.88 -8.24
CA ARG A 33 8.38 -1.27 -8.91
C ARG A 33 9.67 -1.86 -8.35
N GLN A 34 10.53 -2.33 -9.25
CA GLN A 34 11.90 -2.69 -8.92
C GLN A 34 12.78 -1.43 -8.95
N VAL A 35 13.73 -1.35 -8.02
CA VAL A 35 14.66 -0.22 -7.88
C VAL A 35 16.05 -0.65 -8.33
N ASP A 36 16.72 0.20 -9.10
CA ASP A 36 18.16 0.10 -9.38
C ASP A 36 18.91 1.14 -8.55
N ASP A 37 19.73 0.67 -7.60
CA ASP A 37 20.41 1.53 -6.64
C ASP A 37 21.41 2.50 -7.28
N ARG A 38 21.82 2.28 -8.54
CA ARG A 38 22.77 3.16 -9.25
C ARG A 38 22.16 4.54 -9.56
N ASP A 39 20.86 4.57 -9.84
CA ASP A 39 20.15 5.78 -10.29
C ASP A 39 19.02 6.16 -9.32
N TRP A 40 18.80 5.38 -8.25
CA TRP A 40 17.75 5.67 -7.28
C TRP A 40 18.10 6.86 -6.39
N ILE A 41 17.15 7.79 -6.27
CA ILE A 41 17.25 8.94 -5.38
C ILE A 41 16.13 8.85 -4.36
N ALA A 42 16.51 8.69 -3.09
CA ALA A 42 15.57 8.73 -1.98
C ALA A 42 14.86 10.10 -1.93
N ARG A 43 13.53 10.07 -1.88
CA ARG A 43 12.66 11.27 -1.83
C ARG A 43 11.52 11.04 -0.85
N GLU A 44 10.84 12.12 -0.51
CA GLU A 44 9.63 12.10 0.30
C GLU A 44 8.38 11.96 -0.58
N SER A 45 7.48 11.03 -0.24
CA SER A 45 6.15 10.93 -0.85
C SER A 45 5.16 11.71 0.01
N THR A 46 4.31 12.53 -0.62
CA THR A 46 3.33 13.38 0.09
C THR A 46 1.93 12.78 0.15
N ALA A 47 1.74 11.57 -0.40
CA ALA A 47 0.51 10.80 -0.34
C ALA A 47 0.84 9.30 -0.26
N VAL A 48 -0.07 8.53 0.34
CA VAL A 48 0.05 7.06 0.42
C VAL A 48 -0.27 6.42 -0.93
N SER A 49 -1.37 6.86 -1.56
CA SER A 49 -1.95 6.20 -2.72
C SER A 49 -2.17 7.16 -3.88
N LEU A 50 -1.95 6.67 -5.10
CA LEU A 50 -2.39 7.32 -6.33
C LEU A 50 -3.91 7.30 -6.43
N TRP A 51 -4.53 6.19 -6.05
CA TRP A 51 -5.97 5.99 -5.91
C TRP A 51 -6.25 4.79 -5.00
N GLY A 52 -7.47 4.68 -4.49
CA GLY A 52 -7.88 3.55 -3.64
C GLY A 52 -7.17 3.55 -2.28
N HIS A 53 -7.00 2.36 -1.68
CA HIS A 53 -6.60 2.21 -0.28
C HIS A 53 -7.42 3.10 0.66
N ASP A 54 -8.74 3.00 0.57
CA ASP A 54 -9.61 3.62 1.56
C ASP A 54 -9.48 2.86 2.88
N PHE A 55 -8.63 3.36 3.79
CA PHE A 55 -8.41 2.79 5.11
C PHE A 55 -9.59 2.99 6.07
N THR A 56 -10.59 3.81 5.71
CA THR A 56 -11.76 4.04 6.60
C THR A 56 -12.64 2.81 6.71
N VAL A 57 -12.57 1.88 5.76
CA VAL A 57 -13.29 0.59 5.81
C VAL A 57 -12.81 -0.30 6.96
N GLY A 58 -11.56 -0.14 7.41
CA GLY A 58 -10.99 -0.86 8.56
C GLY A 58 -11.27 -0.20 9.91
N ALA A 59 -11.64 1.09 9.91
CA ALA A 59 -11.87 1.87 11.13
C ALA A 59 -13.31 1.80 11.66
N ARG A 60 -14.25 1.20 10.89
CA ARG A 60 -15.66 1.05 11.27
C ARG A 60 -16.00 -0.28 11.95
N GLY A 61 -15.00 -0.99 12.47
CA GLY A 61 -15.14 -2.27 13.16
C GLY A 61 -14.99 -2.14 14.67
#